data_AF-A0A1G8MNJ0-F1
#
_entry.id   AF-A0A1G8MNJ0-F1
#
_cell.length_a   1.000
_cell.length_b   1.000
_cell.length_c   1.000
_cell.angle_alpha   90.00
_cell.angle_beta   90.00
_cell.angle_gamma   90.00
#
_symmetry.space_group_name_H-M   'P 1'
#
loop_
_entity.id
_entity.type
_entity.pdbx_description
1 polymer ?
#
loop_
_entity_poly.entity_id
_entity_poly.type
_entity_poly.pdbx_seq_one_letter_code
_entity_poly.pdbx_strand_id
1 'polypeptide(L)'
;MRGDSMDGTLADGDRVLLDRSSREPKPEGVFLLLVHGERRIKRVQRVAGGAWLLISDNEHYQPELIKPEDIKVVEILGRCEIRTGRVSERSLMTVRHLVWSRK
;
A
#
# COMPACT_ATOMS: atom_id res chain seq x y z
N MET A 1 -2.98 0.69 10.61
CA MET A 1 -3.07 -0.66 10.03
C MET A 1 -3.85 -1.50 11.05
N ARG A 2 -4.62 -2.51 10.63
CA ARG A 2 -5.21 -3.49 11.55
C ARG A 2 -4.87 -4.89 11.05
N GLY A 3 -4.34 -5.74 11.92
CA GLY A 3 -3.87 -7.09 11.60
C GLY A 3 -2.36 -7.16 11.42
N ASP A 4 -1.87 -8.32 11.01
CA ASP A 4 -0.45 -8.67 10.92
C ASP A 4 -0.01 -9.01 9.49
N SER A 5 -0.90 -8.91 8.50
CA SER A 5 -0.60 -9.34 7.12
C SER A 5 0.57 -8.60 6.47
N MET A 6 1.01 -7.49 7.04
CA MET A 6 2.13 -6.69 6.54
C MET A 6 3.25 -6.55 7.58
N ASP A 7 3.30 -7.37 8.64
CA ASP A 7 4.17 -7.17 9.82
C ASP A 7 5.68 -7.07 9.50
N GLY A 8 6.14 -7.60 8.36
CA GLY A 8 7.49 -7.40 7.85
C GLY A 8 7.80 -6.00 7.30
N THR A 9 6.80 -5.11 7.20
CA THR A 9 6.94 -3.74 6.68
C THR A 9 6.07 -2.72 7.44
N LEU A 10 4.92 -3.12 7.95
CA LEU A 10 3.93 -2.33 8.69
C LEU A 10 3.37 -3.15 9.85
N ALA A 11 3.64 -2.72 11.07
CA ALA A 11 3.13 -3.37 12.26
C ALA A 11 1.63 -3.06 12.47
N ASP A 12 0.96 -3.90 13.24
CA ASP A 12 -0.40 -3.60 13.71
C ASP A 12 -0.43 -2.25 14.43
N GLY A 13 -1.47 -1.45 14.17
CA GLY A 13 -1.60 -0.11 14.74
C GLY A 13 -0.80 0.98 14.03
N ASP A 14 0.10 0.67 13.10
CA ASP A 14 0.92 1.67 12.42
C ASP A 14 0.08 2.68 11.63
N ARG A 15 0.58 3.92 11.59
CA ARG A 15 0.07 4.99 10.73
C ARG A 15 0.84 5.02 9.42
N VAL A 16 0.09 5.06 8.33
CA VAL A 16 0.64 5.01 6.96
C VAL A 16 0.23 6.28 6.23
N LEU A 17 1.16 6.90 5.51
CA LEU A 17 0.84 8.01 4.60
C LEU A 17 0.37 7.43 3.28
N LEU A 18 -0.73 7.94 2.75
CA LEU A 18 -1.31 7.47 1.49
C LEU A 18 -1.14 8.54 0.42
N ASP A 19 -0.35 8.24 -0.62
CA ASP A 19 -0.32 9.04 -1.83
C ASP A 19 -1.46 8.61 -2.77
N ARG A 20 -2.53 9.41 -2.79
CA ARG A 20 -3.72 9.16 -3.62
C ARG A 20 -3.55 9.54 -5.09
N SER A 21 -2.43 10.16 -5.46
CA SER A 21 -2.10 10.48 -6.85
C SER A 21 -1.50 9.28 -7.59
N SER A 22 -0.84 8.37 -6.84
CA SER A 22 -0.29 7.12 -7.37
C SER A 22 -1.33 5.99 -7.29
N ARG A 23 -2.02 5.74 -8.40
CA ARG A 23 -3.09 4.72 -8.52
C ARG A 23 -2.76 3.58 -9.49
N GLU A 24 -1.50 3.48 -9.89
CA GLU A 24 -1.02 2.41 -10.75
C GLU A 24 0.15 1.71 -10.07
N PRO A 25 0.26 0.37 -10.17
CA PRO A 25 1.37 -0.38 -9.60
C PRO A 25 2.58 -0.34 -10.55
N LYS A 26 3.02 0.88 -10.88
CA LYS A 26 4.20 1.14 -11.72
C LYS A 26 4.94 2.37 -11.16
N PRO A 27 6.05 2.18 -10.40
CA PRO A 27 6.68 0.91 -10.06
C PRO A 27 5.88 0.09 -9.02
N GLU A 28 6.25 -1.18 -8.84
CA GLU A 28 5.74 -2.03 -7.76
C GLU A 28 5.91 -1.37 -6.38
N GLY A 29 5.12 -1.80 -5.41
CA GLY A 29 5.12 -1.18 -4.08
C GLY A 29 3.99 -1.67 -3.20
N VAL A 30 3.85 -1.04 -2.03
CA VAL A 30 2.75 -1.30 -1.09
C VAL A 30 1.62 -0.32 -1.39
N PHE A 31 0.41 -0.82 -1.52
CA PHE A 31 -0.77 -0.03 -1.88
C PHE A 31 -1.92 -0.31 -0.93
N LEU A 32 -2.77 0.70 -0.73
CA LEU A 32 -4.10 0.50 -0.19
C LEU A 32 -5.05 0.16 -1.34
N LEU A 33 -5.67 -1.01 -1.23
CA LEU A 33 -6.56 -1.57 -2.24
C LEU A 33 -7.98 -1.65 -1.70
N LEU A 34 -8.95 -1.56 -2.60
CA LEU A 34 -10.31 -2.05 -2.39
C LEU A 34 -10.48 -3.32 -3.24
N VAL A 35 -10.66 -4.47 -2.60
CA VAL A 35 -10.86 -5.76 -3.27
C VAL A 35 -12.18 -6.33 -2.80
N HIS A 36 -13.13 -6.54 -3.70
CA HIS A 36 -14.51 -6.98 -3.34
C HIS A 36 -15.18 -6.13 -2.24
N GLY A 37 -14.88 -4.82 -2.20
CA GLY A 37 -15.43 -3.90 -1.20
C GLY A 37 -14.67 -3.88 0.14
N GLU A 38 -13.64 -4.70 0.30
CA GLU A 38 -12.81 -4.74 1.50
C GLU A 38 -11.50 -3.98 1.30
N ARG A 39 -11.12 -3.17 2.30
CA ARG A 39 -9.86 -2.43 2.27
C ARG A 39 -8.71 -3.31 2.74
N ARG A 40 -7.68 -3.41 1.93
CA ARG A 40 -6.52 -4.27 2.19
C ARG A 40 -5.24 -3.51 1.86
N ILE A 41 -4.20 -3.67 2.68
CA ILE A 41 -2.86 -3.18 2.35
C ILE A 41 -2.05 -4.39 1.89
N LYS A 42 -1.50 -4.32 0.68
CA LYS A 42 -0.73 -5.40 0.05
C LYS A 42 0.41 -4.82 -0.76
N ARG A 43 1.48 -5.58 -0.91
CA ARG A 43 2.48 -5.34 -1.94
C ARG A 43 1.95 -5.83 -3.28
N VAL A 44 1.91 -4.96 -4.28
CA VAL A 44 1.41 -5.28 -5.61
C VAL A 44 2.59 -5.45 -6.55
N GLN A 45 2.68 -6.63 -7.15
CA GLN A 45 3.65 -6.96 -8.18
C GLN A 45 2.96 -7.30 -9.50
N ARG A 46 3.56 -6.91 -10.62
CA ARG A 46 3.04 -7.25 -11.95
C ARG A 46 3.83 -8.43 -12.49
N VAL A 47 3.13 -9.48 -12.88
CA VAL A 47 3.75 -10.68 -13.44
C VAL A 47 3.41 -10.87 -14.92
N ALA A 48 4.00 -11.90 -15.53
CA ALA A 48 3.79 -12.23 -16.93
C ALA A 48 2.29 -12.40 -17.27
N GLY A 49 1.95 -12.12 -18.53
CA GLY A 49 0.55 -12.19 -18.99
C GLY A 49 -0.35 -11.06 -18.47
N GLY A 50 0.20 -10.08 -17.74
CA GLY A 50 -0.55 -8.92 -17.24
C GLY A 50 -1.26 -9.16 -15.90
N ALA A 51 -1.07 -10.33 -15.28
CA ALA A 51 -1.62 -10.64 -13.96
C ALA A 51 -0.91 -9.85 -12.85
N TRP A 52 -1.58 -9.71 -11.72
CA TRP A 52 -1.03 -9.10 -10.51
C TRP A 52 -0.88 -10.14 -9.41
N LEU A 53 0.18 -10.02 -8.62
CA LEU A 53 0.32 -10.69 -7.33
C LEU A 53 0.07 -9.69 -6.21
N LEU A 54 -0.88 -10.00 -5.32
CA LEU A 54 -1.08 -9.29 -4.07
C LEU A 54 -0.38 -10.07 -2.96
N ILE A 55 0.69 -9.49 -2.44
CA ILE A 55 1.59 -10.13 -1.49
C ILE A 55 1.40 -9.47 -0.13
N SER A 56 1.22 -10.33 0.88
CA SER A 56 1.40 -9.96 2.28
C SER A 56 2.89 -9.93 2.59
N ASP A 57 3.40 -8.87 3.20
CA ASP A 57 4.77 -8.87 3.74
C ASP A 57 4.80 -9.61 5.09
N ASN A 58 4.29 -10.85 5.09
CA ASN A 58 4.23 -11.78 6.21
C ASN A 58 4.10 -13.19 5.62
N GLU A 59 5.07 -14.07 5.92
CA GLU A 59 5.19 -15.42 5.36
C GLU A 59 4.04 -16.37 5.73
N HIS A 60 3.28 -16.07 6.78
CA HIS A 60 2.11 -16.86 7.17
C HIS A 60 0.96 -16.74 6.15
N TYR A 61 1.03 -15.78 5.23
CA TYR A 61 0.00 -15.51 4.24
C TYR A 61 0.49 -15.83 2.83
N GLN A 62 -0.27 -16.64 2.10
CA GLN A 62 0.05 -16.96 0.71
C GLN A 62 -0.22 -15.75 -0.21
N PRO A 63 0.61 -15.55 -1.25
CA PRO A 63 0.32 -14.57 -2.30
C PRO A 63 -0.98 -14.87 -3.04
N GLU A 64 -1.71 -13.81 -3.40
CA GLU A 64 -2.96 -13.92 -4.14
C GLU A 64 -2.74 -13.51 -5.60
N LEU A 65 -3.00 -14.43 -6.53
CA LEU A 65 -2.91 -14.16 -7.97
C LEU A 65 -4.22 -13.59 -8.49
N ILE A 66 -4.17 -12.36 -9.00
CA ILE A 66 -5.27 -11.71 -9.70
C ILE A 66 -5.01 -11.80 -11.20
N LYS A 67 -5.84 -12.57 -11.89
CA LYS A 67 -5.74 -12.74 -13.33
C LYS A 67 -6.12 -11.44 -14.06
N PRO A 68 -5.62 -11.22 -15.29
CA PRO A 68 -5.89 -10.00 -16.05
C PRO A 68 -7.38 -9.67 -16.17
N GLU A 69 -8.22 -10.69 -16.40
CA GLU A 69 -9.68 -10.57 -16.52
C GLU A 69 -10.39 -10.11 -15.23
N ASP A 70 -9.74 -10.30 -14.08
CA ASP A 70 -10.29 -10.02 -12.76
C ASP A 70 -9.75 -8.72 -12.15
N ILE A 71 -8.74 -8.07 -12.75
CA ILE A 71 -8.14 -6.83 -12.23
C ILE A 71 -9.18 -5.73 -11.98
N LYS A 72 -10.27 -5.69 -12.77
CA LYS A 72 -11.36 -4.74 -12.62
C LYS A 72 -12.04 -4.75 -11.23
N VAL A 73 -11.89 -5.83 -10.45
CA VAL A 73 -12.44 -5.93 -9.08
C VAL A 73 -11.48 -5.39 -8.01
N VAL A 74 -10.28 -4.96 -8.42
CA VAL A 74 -9.26 -4.37 -7.56
C VAL A 74 -9.14 -2.88 -7.89
N GLU A 75 -9.47 -2.03 -6.93
CA GLU A 75 -9.24 -0.58 -7.02
C GLU A 75 -7.99 -0.22 -6.20
N ILE A 76 -7.05 0.52 -6.79
CA ILE A 76 -5.93 1.11 -6.05
C ILE A 76 -6.38 2.48 -5.54
N LEU A 77 -6.50 2.60 -4.21
CA LEU A 77 -6.89 3.84 -3.54
C LEU A 77 -5.71 4.81 -3.37
N GLY A 78 -4.49 4.28 -3.37
CA GLY A 78 -3.24 5.05 -3.33
C GLY A 78 -2.04 4.19 -2.94
N ARG A 79 -0.84 4.75 -3.11
CA ARG A 79 0.43 4.14 -2.69
C ARG A 79 0.68 4.42 -1.21
N CYS A 80 1.07 3.38 -0.48
CA CYS A 80 1.44 3.49 0.93
C CYS A 80 2.90 3.92 1.03
N GLU A 81 3.13 5.08 1.63
CA GLU A 81 4.45 5.63 1.91
C GLU A 81 4.72 5.55 3.42
N ILE A 82 5.88 5.00 3.76
CA ILE A 82 6.34 4.87 5.15
C ILE A 82 7.50 5.84 5.32
N ARG A 83 7.40 6.71 6.34
CA ARG A 83 8.53 7.55 6.74
C ARG A 83 9.38 6.80 7.76
N THR A 84 10.44 6.17 7.31
CA THR A 84 11.50 5.67 8.19
C THR A 84 12.52 6.79 8.42
N GLY A 85 12.38 7.54 9.52
CA GLY A 85 13.37 8.56 9.87
C GLY A 85 13.07 9.28 11.18
N ARG A 86 14.11 9.58 11.97
CA ARG A 86 14.01 10.58 13.05
C ARG A 86 13.95 11.97 12.40
N VAL A 87 12.91 12.74 12.71
CA VAL A 87 12.91 14.18 12.46
C VAL A 87 13.93 14.79 13.40
N SER A 88 15.15 15.04 12.93
CA SER A 88 16.02 16.02 13.58
C SER A 88 15.60 17.40 13.09
N GLU A 89 15.60 18.38 14.01
CA GLU A 89 15.03 19.73 13.86
C GLU A 89 15.59 20.59 12.70
N ARG A 90 16.49 20.06 11.87
CA ARG A 90 17.21 20.80 10.82
C ARG A 90 16.69 20.62 9.40
N SER A 91 15.61 19.87 9.17
CA SER A 91 15.06 19.67 7.81
C SER A 91 13.57 20.04 7.73
N LEU A 92 13.27 21.30 8.05
CA LEU A 92 11.98 21.91 7.73
C LEU A 92 12.04 22.60 6.36
N MET A 93 12.37 21.87 5.30
CA MET A 93 12.13 22.36 3.94
C MET A 93 11.63 21.24 3.04
N THR A 94 10.39 21.44 2.57
CA THR A 94 9.69 20.69 1.51
C THR A 94 8.98 19.40 1.95
N VAL A 95 7.90 19.56 2.70
CA VAL A 95 6.74 18.66 2.59
C VAL A 95 5.59 19.49 2.02
N ARG A 96 5.41 19.45 0.70
CA ARG A 96 4.22 20.01 0.07
C ARG A 96 3.06 19.01 0.27
N HIS A 97 1.96 19.55 0.79
CA HIS A 97 0.64 18.95 0.96
C HIS A 97 0.53 17.77 1.94
N LEU A 98 0.50 18.12 3.24
CA LEU A 98 -0.06 17.27 4.29
C LEU A 98 -1.54 17.69 4.49
N VAL A 99 -2.48 16.94 3.92
CA VAL A 99 -3.91 17.12 4.23
C VAL A 99 -4.21 16.31 5.50
N TRP A 100 -4.53 17.04 6.56
CA TRP A 100 -5.00 16.49 7.82
C TRP A 100 -6.52 16.47 7.79
N SER A 101 -7.15 15.32 8.03
CA SER A 101 -8.58 15.26 8.33
C SER A 101 -8.72 14.80 9.77
N ARG A 102 -9.00 15.75 10.66
CA ARG A 102 -9.66 15.49 11.94
C ARG A 102 -11.15 15.79 11.77
N LYS A 103 -11.99 14.94 12.35
CA LYS A 103 -13.34 15.33 12.76
C LYS A 103 -13.25 16.42 13.83
#